data_AF-A0A446C402-F1
#
_entry.id   AF-A0A446C402-F1
#
_cell.length_a   1.000
_cell.length_b   1.000
_cell.length_c   1.000
_cell.angle_alpha   90.00
_cell.angle_beta   90.00
_cell.angle_gamma   90.00
#
_symmetry.space_group_name_H-M   'P 1'
#
loop_
_entity.id
_entity.type
_entity.pdbx_description
1 polymer ?
#
loop_
_entity_poly.entity_id
_entity_poly.type
_entity_poly.pdbx_seq_one_letter_code
_entity_poly.pdbx_strand_id
1 'polypeptide(L)'
;MSVDRDLKVILDQIVHVDPLAENIDDLPASMFLAHNGNSLQRADYFLMQRSIIVEVKSLSGNRGSQLNEWLNSKAESDPWLRKFWFGTVDVEQIFCRHPDGERLKRESLDFFYRSVIGNCINSARPQLRSMKNLFLLPSASCGVIIINARDLSIEISDLTIAIRENLGKRELNGDRTCQPIDFVLIISETELDIQNRVSHWNLIVHPDAKEIELIQWYFKNDLFLRWASHRGLPTVFKE
;
A
#
# COMPACT_ATOMS: atom_id res chain seq x y z
N MET A 1 -3.94 -18.61 9.75
CA MET A 1 -4.43 -17.47 8.94
C MET A 1 -3.24 -16.58 8.66
N SER A 2 -3.08 -16.02 7.45
CA SER A 2 -1.97 -15.08 7.20
C SER A 2 -2.31 -13.73 7.84
N VAL A 3 -1.34 -13.10 8.51
CA VAL A 3 -1.53 -11.86 9.27
C VAL A 3 -2.02 -10.71 8.39
N ASP A 4 -1.67 -10.70 7.10
CA ASP A 4 -2.21 -9.73 6.13
C ASP A 4 -3.72 -9.85 5.90
N ARG A 5 -4.27 -11.06 5.94
CA ARG A 5 -5.74 -11.23 5.93
C ARG A 5 -6.34 -10.64 7.19
N ASP A 6 -5.66 -10.76 8.32
CA ASP A 6 -6.17 -10.23 9.59
C ASP A 6 -6.28 -8.70 9.54
N LEU A 7 -5.29 -8.00 8.96
CA LEU A 7 -5.33 -6.52 8.85
C LEU A 7 -6.43 -6.01 7.91
N LYS A 8 -6.62 -6.65 6.74
CA LYS A 8 -7.73 -6.26 5.86
C LYS A 8 -9.08 -6.58 6.51
N VAL A 9 -9.21 -7.72 7.20
CA VAL A 9 -10.45 -8.07 7.93
C VAL A 9 -10.79 -7.03 8.99
N ILE A 10 -9.79 -6.52 9.73
CA ILE A 10 -10.01 -5.43 10.70
C ILE A 10 -10.51 -4.17 10.00
N LEU A 11 -9.91 -3.81 8.87
CA LEU A 11 -10.34 -2.67 8.08
C LEU A 11 -11.79 -2.84 7.58
N ASP A 12 -12.14 -4.03 7.08
CA ASP A 12 -13.50 -4.37 6.64
C ASP A 12 -14.50 -4.22 7.81
N GLN A 13 -14.15 -4.71 9.00
CA GLN A 13 -14.99 -4.60 10.19
C GLN A 13 -15.20 -3.16 10.65
N ILE A 14 -14.16 -2.32 10.58
CA ILE A 14 -14.24 -0.90 10.92
C ILE A 14 -15.12 -0.15 9.92
N VAL A 15 -14.91 -0.39 8.61
CA VAL A 15 -15.69 0.22 7.54
C VAL A 15 -17.16 -0.17 7.66
N HIS A 16 -17.46 -1.43 7.97
CA HIS A 16 -18.84 -1.91 8.07
C HIS A 16 -19.68 -1.22 9.16
N VAL A 17 -19.04 -0.69 10.21
CA VAL A 17 -19.71 0.02 11.31
C VAL A 17 -19.59 1.54 11.20
N ASP A 18 -18.91 2.06 10.18
CA ASP A 18 -18.84 3.49 9.93
C ASP A 18 -20.04 3.93 9.07
N PRO A 19 -20.97 4.74 9.60
CA PRO A 19 -22.14 5.19 8.85
C PRO A 19 -21.80 6.09 7.65
N LEU A 20 -20.56 6.57 7.55
CA LEU A 20 -20.09 7.39 6.43
C LEU A 20 -19.30 6.57 5.39
N ALA A 21 -19.13 5.27 5.58
CA ALA A 21 -18.39 4.40 4.70
C ALA A 21 -19.26 3.32 4.06
N GLU A 22 -18.84 2.83 2.90
CA GLU A 22 -19.47 1.75 2.15
C GLU A 22 -18.40 0.79 1.66
N ASN A 23 -18.61 -0.51 1.87
CA ASN A 23 -17.86 -1.54 1.17
C ASN A 23 -18.44 -1.72 -0.23
N ILE A 24 -17.59 -1.54 -1.25
CA ILE A 24 -18.01 -1.60 -2.65
C ILE A 24 -18.40 -3.03 -3.06
N ASP A 25 -17.88 -4.05 -2.37
CA ASP A 25 -18.28 -5.44 -2.60
C ASP A 25 -19.73 -5.73 -2.17
N ASP A 26 -20.31 -4.91 -1.29
CA ASP A 26 -21.71 -5.02 -0.87
C ASP A 26 -22.69 -4.42 -1.91
N LEU A 27 -22.19 -3.70 -2.91
CA LEU A 27 -23.01 -3.10 -3.96
C LEU A 27 -23.42 -4.14 -5.02
N PRO A 28 -24.62 -4.00 -5.62
CA PRO A 28 -25.09 -4.96 -6.62
C PRO A 28 -24.11 -5.13 -7.79
N ALA A 29 -23.72 -6.38 -8.08
CA ALA A 29 -22.74 -6.68 -9.11
C ALA A 29 -23.14 -6.16 -10.51
N SER A 30 -24.44 -6.02 -10.78
CA SER A 30 -24.99 -5.46 -12.01
C SER A 30 -24.58 -4.01 -12.26
N MET A 31 -24.26 -3.24 -11.22
CA MET A 31 -23.77 -1.86 -11.35
C MET A 31 -22.38 -1.80 -12.02
N PHE A 32 -21.62 -2.89 -11.95
CA PHE A 32 -20.23 -2.94 -12.41
C PHE A 32 -20.08 -3.70 -13.72
N LEU A 33 -21.10 -3.71 -14.57
CA LEU A 33 -21.04 -4.28 -15.90
C LEU A 33 -20.84 -3.17 -16.93
N ALA A 34 -19.80 -3.29 -17.75
CA ALA A 34 -19.61 -2.47 -18.92
C ALA A 34 -20.67 -2.80 -19.98
N HIS A 35 -20.86 -1.90 -20.96
CA HIS A 35 -21.84 -2.06 -22.04
C HIS A 35 -21.61 -3.33 -22.89
N ASN A 36 -20.38 -3.86 -22.90
CA ASN A 36 -20.01 -5.10 -23.59
C ASN A 36 -20.15 -6.36 -22.71
N GLY A 37 -20.75 -6.25 -21.52
CA GLY A 37 -20.94 -7.36 -20.58
C GLY A 37 -19.73 -7.68 -19.70
N ASN A 38 -18.58 -7.01 -19.89
CA ASN A 38 -17.40 -7.26 -19.06
C ASN A 38 -17.53 -6.58 -17.69
N SER A 39 -17.01 -7.22 -16.64
CA SER A 39 -16.94 -6.61 -15.31
C SER A 39 -15.92 -5.47 -15.27
N LEU A 40 -16.35 -4.32 -14.73
CA LEU A 40 -15.49 -3.21 -14.41
C LEU A 40 -14.65 -3.52 -13.18
N GLN A 41 -13.41 -3.03 -13.18
CA GLN A 41 -12.57 -3.08 -11.99
C GLN A 41 -13.16 -2.18 -10.90
N ARG A 42 -13.11 -2.67 -9.66
CA ARG A 42 -13.71 -2.04 -8.48
C ARG A 42 -12.64 -1.65 -7.49
N ALA A 43 -12.86 -0.53 -6.81
CA ALA A 43 -12.11 -0.20 -5.60
C ALA A 43 -12.72 -0.95 -4.40
N ASP A 44 -12.07 -0.95 -3.24
CA ASP A 44 -12.60 -1.60 -2.03
C ASP A 44 -13.68 -0.77 -1.35
N TYR A 45 -13.46 0.54 -1.16
CA TYR A 45 -14.34 1.35 -0.30
C TYR A 45 -14.69 2.73 -0.87
N PHE A 46 -15.88 3.19 -0.51
CA PHE A 46 -16.22 4.61 -0.46
C PHE A 46 -16.22 5.07 1.00
N LEU A 47 -15.58 6.20 1.31
CA LEU A 47 -15.51 6.77 2.66
C LEU A 47 -16.04 8.21 2.63
N MET A 48 -16.46 8.72 3.79
CA MET A 48 -16.99 10.08 3.95
C MET A 48 -18.09 10.41 2.93
N GLN A 49 -19.14 9.58 2.86
CA GLN A 49 -20.26 9.73 1.93
C GLN A 49 -19.79 9.80 0.46
N ARG A 50 -18.87 8.89 0.09
CA ARG A 50 -18.24 8.79 -1.23
C ARG A 50 -17.38 10.00 -1.64
N SER A 51 -17.04 10.89 -0.70
CA SER A 51 -16.06 11.97 -0.93
C SER A 51 -14.64 11.44 -1.09
N ILE A 52 -14.39 10.22 -0.61
CA ILE A 52 -13.10 9.53 -0.73
C ILE A 52 -13.35 8.13 -1.31
N ILE A 53 -12.54 7.74 -2.30
CA ILE A 53 -12.52 6.40 -2.91
C ILE A 53 -11.19 5.75 -2.57
N VAL A 54 -11.22 4.52 -2.06
CA VAL A 54 -10.03 3.83 -1.58
C VAL A 54 -9.91 2.43 -2.16
N GLU A 55 -8.70 2.12 -2.65
CA GLU A 55 -8.25 0.76 -2.95
C GLU A 55 -7.29 0.30 -1.84
N VAL A 56 -7.43 -0.95 -1.41
CA VAL A 56 -6.57 -1.60 -0.43
C VAL A 56 -5.64 -2.58 -1.13
N LYS A 57 -4.35 -2.44 -0.89
CA LYS A 57 -3.33 -3.36 -1.38
C LYS A 57 -2.57 -3.92 -0.19
N SER A 58 -2.41 -5.23 -0.13
CA SER A 58 -1.54 -5.84 0.85
C SER A 58 -0.16 -6.11 0.24
N LEU A 59 0.88 -5.93 1.03
CA LEU A 59 2.24 -6.30 0.69
C LEU A 59 2.58 -7.76 1.07
N SER A 60 1.57 -8.59 1.42
CA SER A 60 1.75 -10.02 1.76
C SER A 60 2.36 -10.81 0.62
N GLY A 61 3.20 -11.78 0.99
CA GLY A 61 3.03 -13.14 0.47
C GLY A 61 3.95 -13.61 -0.65
N ASN A 62 4.84 -12.78 -1.19
CA ASN A 62 5.80 -13.28 -2.19
C ASN A 62 7.15 -12.56 -2.19
N ARG A 63 7.54 -11.89 -1.09
CA ARG A 63 8.78 -11.10 -1.09
C ARG A 63 10.04 -11.95 -1.00
N GLY A 64 10.03 -13.02 -0.20
CA GLY A 64 11.17 -13.96 -0.17
C GLY A 64 11.40 -14.59 -1.55
N SER A 65 10.32 -14.99 -2.21
CA SER A 65 10.33 -15.48 -3.60
C SER A 65 10.70 -14.39 -4.61
N GLN A 66 10.18 -13.17 -4.52
CA GLN A 66 10.59 -12.04 -5.40
C GLN A 66 12.06 -11.68 -5.22
N LEU A 67 12.55 -11.69 -3.98
CA LEU A 67 13.95 -11.44 -3.64
C LEU A 67 14.84 -12.59 -4.11
N ASN A 68 14.37 -13.84 -3.99
CA ASN A 68 15.05 -15.00 -4.53
C ASN A 68 15.09 -14.98 -6.07
N GLU A 69 13.99 -14.62 -6.73
CA GLU A 69 13.92 -14.41 -8.18
C GLU A 69 14.90 -13.32 -8.62
N TRP A 70 14.94 -12.20 -7.89
CA TRP A 70 15.87 -11.12 -8.13
C TRP A 70 17.33 -11.57 -7.93
N LEU A 71 17.65 -12.28 -6.83
CA LEU A 71 18.98 -12.83 -6.57
C LEU A 71 19.40 -13.87 -7.62
N ASN A 72 18.47 -14.71 -8.07
CA ASN A 72 18.70 -15.67 -9.16
C ASN A 72 19.07 -14.94 -10.44
N SER A 73 18.32 -13.89 -10.82
CA SER A 73 18.64 -13.05 -11.97
C SER A 73 20.00 -12.35 -11.82
N LYS A 74 20.34 -11.87 -10.62
CA LYS A 74 21.66 -11.26 -10.36
C LYS A 74 22.80 -12.26 -10.46
N ALA A 75 22.62 -13.51 -10.02
CA ALA A 75 23.61 -14.57 -10.13
C ALA A 75 23.98 -14.93 -11.58
N GLU A 76 23.13 -14.60 -12.56
CA GLU A 76 23.46 -14.74 -13.98
C GLU A 76 24.56 -13.78 -14.42
N SER A 77 24.74 -12.64 -13.75
CA SER A 77 25.74 -11.62 -14.10
C SER A 77 26.84 -11.41 -13.05
N ASP A 78 26.60 -11.82 -11.79
CA ASP A 78 27.55 -11.69 -10.69
C ASP A 78 28.24 -13.03 -10.36
N PRO A 79 29.58 -13.16 -10.59
CA PRO A 79 30.30 -14.42 -10.35
C PRO A 79 30.36 -14.84 -8.88
N TRP A 80 30.33 -13.90 -7.94
CA TRP A 80 30.34 -14.22 -6.52
C TRP A 80 28.99 -14.81 -6.13
N LEU A 81 27.89 -14.15 -6.49
CA LEU A 81 26.54 -14.67 -6.22
C LEU A 81 26.35 -16.04 -6.85
N ARG A 82 26.77 -16.24 -8.11
CA ARG A 82 26.68 -17.56 -8.76
C ARG A 82 27.34 -18.70 -8.00
N LYS A 83 28.41 -18.40 -7.24
CA LYS A 83 29.16 -19.39 -6.46
C LYS A 83 28.58 -19.62 -5.08
N PHE A 84 27.94 -18.61 -4.48
CA PHE A 84 27.56 -18.62 -3.06
C PHE A 84 26.04 -18.53 -2.82
N TRP A 85 25.23 -18.32 -3.86
CA TRP A 85 23.77 -18.32 -3.82
C TRP A 85 23.20 -19.64 -4.35
N PHE A 86 22.44 -20.36 -3.51
CA PHE A 86 21.80 -21.64 -3.86
C PHE A 86 20.28 -21.65 -3.56
N GLY A 87 19.64 -20.48 -3.59
CA GLY A 87 18.17 -20.36 -3.58
C GLY A 87 17.47 -20.31 -2.22
N THR A 88 18.12 -20.70 -1.12
CA THR A 88 17.51 -20.71 0.24
C THR A 88 18.39 -20.10 1.32
N VAL A 89 19.40 -19.30 0.95
CA VAL A 89 20.29 -18.66 1.93
C VAL A 89 19.60 -17.42 2.51
N ASP A 90 19.82 -17.18 3.81
CA ASP A 90 19.43 -15.93 4.46
C ASP A 90 20.09 -14.73 3.74
N VAL A 91 19.25 -13.82 3.25
CA VAL A 91 19.69 -12.73 2.39
C VAL A 91 20.56 -11.73 3.14
N GLU A 92 20.40 -11.58 4.46
CA GLU A 92 21.31 -10.75 5.26
C GLU A 92 22.74 -11.31 5.24
N GLN A 93 22.89 -12.64 5.28
CA GLN A 93 24.21 -13.28 5.19
C GLN A 93 24.83 -13.13 3.80
N ILE A 94 24.01 -13.10 2.75
CA ILE A 94 24.47 -12.80 1.39
C ILE A 94 25.04 -11.38 1.34
N PHE A 95 24.29 -10.39 1.84
CA PHE A 95 24.75 -9.00 1.85
C PHE A 95 26.02 -8.82 2.68
N CYS A 96 26.11 -9.41 3.88
CA CYS A 96 27.29 -9.25 4.73
C CYS A 96 28.57 -9.90 4.17
N ARG A 97 28.45 -10.97 3.36
CA ARG A 97 29.60 -11.71 2.84
C ARG A 97 30.01 -11.29 1.43
N HIS A 98 29.12 -10.63 0.70
CA HIS A 98 29.39 -10.16 -0.65
C HIS A 98 30.42 -9.00 -0.62
N PRO A 99 31.45 -8.99 -1.50
CA PRO A 99 32.47 -7.93 -1.54
C PRO A 99 31.87 -6.52 -1.67
N ASP A 100 30.78 -6.40 -2.43
CA ASP A 100 29.97 -5.19 -2.60
C ASP A 100 28.58 -5.28 -1.92
N GLY A 101 28.52 -5.83 -0.71
CA GLY A 101 27.27 -6.07 0.03
C GLY A 101 26.31 -4.88 0.10
N GLU A 102 26.81 -3.68 0.37
CA GLU A 102 26.00 -2.46 0.47
C GLU A 102 25.39 -2.01 -0.87
N ARG A 103 26.08 -2.24 -1.98
CA ARG A 103 25.51 -1.99 -3.31
C ARG A 103 24.36 -2.96 -3.56
N LEU A 104 24.59 -4.25 -3.29
CA LEU A 104 23.59 -5.29 -3.51
C LEU A 104 22.35 -5.08 -2.64
N LYS A 105 22.54 -4.69 -1.38
CA LYS A 105 21.45 -4.31 -0.46
C LYS A 105 20.63 -3.15 -1.03
N ARG A 106 21.26 -2.07 -1.47
CA ARG A 106 20.56 -0.92 -2.09
C ARG A 106 19.79 -1.30 -3.35
N GLU A 107 20.38 -2.09 -4.23
CA GLU A 107 19.70 -2.56 -5.45
C GLU A 107 18.48 -3.45 -5.14
N SER A 108 18.57 -4.28 -4.09
CA SER A 108 17.44 -5.10 -3.64
C SER A 108 16.28 -4.25 -3.12
N LEU A 109 16.59 -3.17 -2.38
CA LEU A 109 15.58 -2.22 -1.88
C LEU A 109 14.93 -1.46 -3.03
N ASP A 110 15.70 -0.97 -4.01
CA ASP A 110 15.15 -0.31 -5.21
C ASP A 110 14.23 -1.25 -6.00
N PHE A 111 14.64 -2.51 -6.21
CA PHE A 111 13.80 -3.52 -6.84
C PHE A 111 12.47 -3.72 -6.08
N PHE A 112 12.54 -3.79 -4.75
CA PHE A 112 11.36 -3.94 -3.92
C PHE A 112 10.45 -2.72 -4.01
N TYR A 113 10.97 -1.50 -3.88
CA TYR A 113 10.19 -0.28 -3.97
C TYR A 113 9.51 -0.14 -5.33
N ARG A 114 10.22 -0.42 -6.44
CA ARG A 114 9.62 -0.44 -7.78
C ARG A 114 8.48 -1.44 -7.88
N SER A 115 8.64 -2.61 -7.27
CA SER A 115 7.59 -3.63 -7.24
C SER A 115 6.36 -3.15 -6.46
N VAL A 116 6.52 -2.47 -5.33
CA VAL A 116 5.41 -1.85 -4.58
C VAL A 116 4.73 -0.77 -5.41
N ILE A 117 5.49 0.14 -6.04
CA ILE A 117 4.92 1.17 -6.91
C ILE A 117 4.13 0.55 -8.07
N GLY A 118 4.68 -0.47 -8.73
CA GLY A 118 3.98 -1.19 -9.80
C GLY A 118 2.72 -1.90 -9.33
N ASN A 119 2.84 -2.72 -8.30
CA ASN A 119 1.80 -3.64 -7.86
C ASN A 119 0.74 -3.01 -6.97
N CYS A 120 1.03 -1.90 -6.31
CA CYS A 120 0.09 -1.23 -5.41
C CYS A 120 -0.41 0.09 -5.97
N ILE A 121 0.49 0.98 -6.40
CA ILE A 121 0.11 2.32 -6.86
C ILE A 121 -0.43 2.25 -8.29
N ASN A 122 0.35 1.73 -9.23
CA ASN A 122 -0.05 1.72 -10.64
C ASN A 122 -1.26 0.82 -10.91
N SER A 123 -1.36 -0.32 -10.23
CA SER A 123 -2.47 -1.26 -10.38
C SER A 123 -3.80 -0.73 -9.80
N ALA A 124 -3.76 0.17 -8.81
CA ALA A 124 -4.96 0.76 -8.22
C ALA A 124 -5.60 1.85 -9.11
N ARG A 125 -4.82 2.50 -9.99
CA ARG A 125 -5.28 3.64 -10.80
C ARG A 125 -6.51 3.32 -11.65
N PRO A 126 -6.58 2.17 -12.37
CA PRO A 126 -7.75 1.86 -13.19
C PRO A 126 -9.00 1.57 -12.33
N GLN A 127 -8.86 0.91 -11.17
CA GLN A 127 -9.95 0.70 -10.20
C GLN A 127 -10.52 2.04 -9.72
N LEU A 128 -9.66 2.95 -9.26
CA LEU A 128 -10.07 4.27 -8.77
C LEU A 128 -10.72 5.12 -9.87
N ARG A 129 -10.14 5.13 -11.08
CA ARG A 129 -10.71 5.85 -12.23
C ARG A 129 -12.06 5.28 -12.64
N SER A 130 -12.19 3.95 -12.64
CA SER A 130 -13.44 3.24 -12.93
C SER A 130 -14.55 3.69 -11.97
N MET A 131 -14.28 3.75 -10.67
CA MET A 131 -15.26 4.20 -9.67
C MET A 131 -15.65 5.67 -9.83
N LYS A 132 -14.69 6.58 -10.03
CA LYS A 132 -15.00 8.01 -10.28
C LYS A 132 -15.96 8.18 -11.45
N ASN A 133 -15.73 7.44 -12.53
CA ASN A 133 -16.54 7.55 -13.75
C ASN A 133 -17.91 6.89 -13.57
N LEU A 134 -17.96 5.70 -12.99
CA LEU A 134 -19.20 4.92 -12.84
C LEU A 134 -20.21 5.63 -11.93
N PHE A 135 -19.74 6.24 -10.84
CA PHE A 135 -20.59 6.92 -9.86
C PHE A 135 -20.68 8.43 -10.06
N LEU A 136 -20.08 8.96 -11.14
CA LEU A 136 -20.04 10.39 -11.45
C LEU A 136 -19.49 11.24 -10.28
N LEU A 137 -18.35 10.82 -9.73
CA LEU A 137 -17.68 11.43 -8.58
C LEU A 137 -16.37 12.15 -8.98
N PRO A 138 -16.38 13.17 -9.84
CA PRO A 138 -15.14 13.80 -10.34
C PRO A 138 -14.37 14.55 -9.24
N SER A 139 -15.05 15.03 -8.20
CA SER A 139 -14.46 15.72 -7.06
C SER A 139 -13.88 14.79 -6.00
N ALA A 140 -14.28 13.51 -5.97
CA ALA A 140 -13.86 12.59 -4.92
C ALA A 140 -12.33 12.39 -4.94
N SER A 141 -11.74 12.43 -3.74
CA SER A 141 -10.33 12.15 -3.54
C SER A 141 -10.08 10.65 -3.68
N CYS A 142 -9.02 10.26 -4.38
CA CYS A 142 -8.69 8.85 -4.57
C CYS A 142 -7.43 8.49 -3.81
N GLY A 143 -7.41 7.35 -3.13
CA GLY A 143 -6.22 6.91 -2.43
C GLY A 143 -6.02 5.41 -2.40
N VAL A 144 -4.81 5.04 -2.00
CA VAL A 144 -4.40 3.65 -1.82
C VAL A 144 -4.05 3.44 -0.36
N ILE A 145 -4.68 2.47 0.30
CA ILE A 145 -4.25 1.94 1.59
C ILE A 145 -3.32 0.76 1.32
N ILE A 146 -2.08 0.87 1.75
CA ILE A 146 -1.09 -0.20 1.69
C ILE A 146 -1.01 -0.85 3.07
N ILE A 147 -1.44 -2.10 3.14
CA ILE A 147 -1.37 -2.94 4.33
C ILE A 147 -0.05 -3.71 4.30
N ASN A 148 0.76 -3.51 5.33
CA ASN A 148 2.03 -4.19 5.53
C ASN A 148 1.94 -4.98 6.85
N ALA A 149 1.31 -6.16 6.83
CA ALA A 149 1.39 -7.04 7.98
C ALA A 149 2.77 -7.69 8.04
N ARG A 150 3.26 -7.90 9.27
CA ARG A 150 4.45 -8.66 9.67
C ARG A 150 5.24 -9.31 8.53
N ASP A 151 6.48 -8.82 8.33
CA ASP A 151 7.67 -9.69 8.19
C ASP A 151 8.97 -8.94 7.83
N LEU A 152 9.01 -7.60 7.78
CA LEU A 152 10.19 -6.93 7.19
C LEU A 152 10.80 -5.80 8.01
N SER A 153 12.13 -5.90 8.07
CA SER A 153 13.12 -4.87 8.43
C SER A 153 13.19 -3.70 7.44
N ILE A 154 12.22 -3.57 6.53
CA ILE A 154 12.12 -2.38 5.68
C ILE A 154 11.70 -1.24 6.59
N GLU A 155 12.60 -0.28 6.74
CA GLU A 155 12.24 0.95 7.41
C GLU A 155 11.13 1.63 6.62
N ILE A 156 10.01 1.87 7.29
CA ILE A 156 8.84 2.51 6.69
C ILE A 156 9.20 3.91 6.15
N SER A 157 10.24 4.53 6.68
CA SER A 157 10.86 5.77 6.20
C SER A 157 11.26 5.69 4.72
N ASP A 158 11.97 4.66 4.31
CA ASP A 158 12.47 4.52 2.95
C ASP A 158 11.34 4.26 1.95
N LEU A 159 10.39 3.39 2.31
CA LEU A 159 9.20 3.16 1.48
C LEU A 159 8.38 4.45 1.33
N THR A 160 8.27 5.23 2.42
CA THR A 160 7.60 6.53 2.41
C THR A 160 8.28 7.49 1.45
N ILE A 161 9.62 7.55 1.44
CA ILE A 161 10.39 8.37 0.49
C ILE A 161 10.10 7.94 -0.95
N ALA A 162 10.19 6.64 -1.25
CA ALA A 162 9.96 6.13 -2.60
C ALA A 162 8.54 6.43 -3.11
N ILE A 163 7.52 6.31 -2.26
CA ILE A 163 6.13 6.66 -2.60
C ILE A 163 5.99 8.18 -2.80
N ARG A 164 6.60 9.00 -1.93
CA ARG A 164 6.57 10.47 -2.08
C ARG A 164 7.18 10.91 -3.41
N GLU A 165 8.34 10.36 -3.76
CA GLU A 165 8.99 10.63 -5.04
C GLU A 165 8.12 10.20 -6.21
N ASN A 166 7.50 9.02 -6.14
CA ASN A 166 6.62 8.53 -7.20
C ASN A 166 5.37 9.41 -7.38
N LEU A 167 4.72 9.79 -6.29
CA LEU A 167 3.56 10.69 -6.32
C LEU A 167 3.92 12.07 -6.88
N GLY A 168 5.13 12.56 -6.63
CA GLY A 168 5.63 13.85 -7.13
C GLY A 168 6.02 13.86 -8.62
N LYS A 169 6.07 12.70 -9.29
CA LYS A 169 6.44 12.63 -10.72
C LYS A 169 5.35 13.26 -11.60
N ARG A 170 5.79 14.08 -12.54
CA ARG A 170 4.94 14.71 -13.56
C ARG A 170 5.27 14.20 -14.96
N GLU A 171 4.25 14.11 -15.79
CA GLU A 171 4.35 13.90 -17.23
C GLU A 171 4.92 15.16 -17.91
N LEU A 172 5.32 15.04 -19.18
CA LEU A 172 5.85 16.18 -19.96
C LEU A 172 4.86 17.35 -20.09
N ASN A 173 3.56 17.06 -20.05
CA ASN A 173 2.50 18.08 -20.10
C ASN A 173 2.21 18.73 -18.74
N GLY A 174 2.94 18.35 -17.68
CA GLY A 174 2.76 18.87 -16.32
C GLY A 174 1.75 18.11 -15.46
N ASP A 175 1.00 17.16 -16.03
CA ASP A 175 0.04 16.35 -15.29
C ASP A 175 0.74 15.38 -14.34
N ARG A 176 0.06 15.02 -13.25
CA ARG A 176 0.60 14.03 -12.30
C ARG A 176 0.59 12.64 -12.94
N THR A 177 1.73 11.96 -12.95
CA THR A 177 1.86 10.59 -13.49
C THR A 177 0.95 9.60 -12.77
N CYS A 178 0.70 9.81 -11.48
CA CYS A 178 -0.06 8.93 -10.61
C CYS A 178 -1.58 9.20 -10.59
N GLN A 179 -2.11 10.09 -11.45
CA GLN A 179 -3.55 10.33 -11.48
C GLN A 179 -4.34 9.00 -11.66
N PRO A 180 -5.44 8.80 -10.89
CA PRO A 180 -6.12 9.80 -10.06
C PRO A 180 -5.68 9.88 -8.58
N ILE A 181 -4.59 9.25 -8.17
CA ILE A 181 -4.23 9.08 -6.75
C ILE A 181 -3.82 10.42 -6.12
N ASP A 182 -4.51 10.78 -5.03
CA ASP A 182 -4.33 11.99 -4.24
C ASP A 182 -3.59 11.72 -2.92
N PHE A 183 -3.68 10.50 -2.39
CA PHE A 183 -2.98 10.11 -1.17
C PHE A 183 -2.66 8.62 -1.13
N VAL A 184 -1.68 8.27 -0.29
CA VAL A 184 -1.36 6.89 0.07
C VAL A 184 -1.27 6.81 1.58
N LEU A 185 -1.95 5.83 2.18
CA LEU A 185 -1.84 5.51 3.60
C LEU A 185 -1.15 4.17 3.75
N ILE A 186 -0.03 4.12 4.47
CA ILE A 186 0.63 2.87 4.82
C ILE A 186 0.26 2.50 6.25
N ILE A 187 -0.34 1.33 6.44
CA ILE A 187 -0.64 0.76 7.74
C ILE A 187 0.31 -0.43 7.93
N SER A 188 1.26 -0.29 8.85
CA SER A 188 2.19 -1.35 9.21
C SER A 188 1.98 -1.75 10.66
N GLU A 189 1.80 -3.05 10.91
CA GLU A 189 1.83 -3.58 12.27
C GLU A 189 3.09 -4.42 12.48
N THR A 190 3.89 -4.01 13.46
CA THR A 190 5.00 -4.81 13.98
C THR A 190 4.59 -5.35 15.35
N GLU A 191 4.75 -6.65 15.54
CA GLU A 191 4.60 -7.26 16.86
C GLU A 191 5.99 -7.40 17.47
N LEU A 192 6.27 -6.62 18.51
CA LEU A 192 7.47 -6.79 19.32
C LEU A 192 7.24 -7.93 20.35
N ASP A 193 6.01 -8.07 20.88
CA ASP A 193 5.43 -9.28 21.50
C ASP A 193 3.87 -9.20 21.51
N ILE A 194 3.16 -10.25 21.96
CA ILE A 194 1.67 -10.33 22.08
C ILE A 194 1.07 -9.11 22.82
N GLN A 195 1.78 -8.54 23.79
CA GLN A 195 1.36 -7.38 24.58
C GLN A 195 1.79 -6.02 23.98
N ASN A 196 2.75 -6.00 23.05
CA ASN A 196 3.34 -4.79 22.49
C ASN A 196 3.23 -4.76 20.96
N ARG A 197 2.00 -4.66 20.47
CA ARG A 197 1.71 -4.41 19.06
C ARG A 197 1.78 -2.91 18.78
N VAL A 198 2.67 -2.50 17.87
CA VAL A 198 2.76 -1.11 17.44
C VAL A 198 2.23 -0.99 16.01
N SER A 199 1.18 -0.19 15.85
CA SER A 199 0.67 0.22 14.53
C SER A 199 1.35 1.51 14.10
N HIS A 200 2.08 1.47 12.98
CA HIS A 200 2.66 2.64 12.34
C HIS A 200 1.80 3.06 11.14
N TRP A 201 1.32 4.30 11.17
CA TRP A 201 0.47 4.90 10.15
C TRP A 201 1.22 6.03 9.46
N ASN A 202 1.43 5.90 8.16
CA ASN A 202 2.09 6.94 7.37
C ASN A 202 1.15 7.40 6.26
N LEU A 203 0.54 8.57 6.46
CA LEU A 203 -0.32 9.22 5.48
C LEU A 203 0.52 10.18 4.62
N ILE A 204 0.57 9.91 3.33
CA ILE A 204 1.25 10.71 2.32
C ILE A 204 0.19 11.34 1.44
N VAL A 205 0.02 12.66 1.52
CA VAL A 205 -0.96 13.40 0.71
C VAL A 205 -0.22 14.19 -0.37
N HIS A 206 -0.66 14.10 -1.62
CA HIS A 206 -0.13 14.88 -2.71
C HIS A 206 -0.50 16.36 -2.51
N PRO A 207 0.41 17.33 -2.73
CA PRO A 207 0.15 18.75 -2.49
C PRO A 207 -1.00 19.33 -3.35
N ASP A 208 -1.20 18.80 -4.55
CA ASP A 208 -2.31 19.19 -5.43
C ASP A 208 -3.65 18.44 -5.16
N ALA A 209 -3.73 17.64 -4.09
CA ALA A 209 -5.00 17.01 -3.72
C ALA A 209 -6.05 18.09 -3.37
N LYS A 210 -7.30 17.91 -3.79
CA LYS A 210 -8.34 18.94 -3.63
C LYS A 210 -8.86 19.08 -2.19
N GLU A 211 -8.89 17.98 -1.46
CA GLU A 211 -9.55 17.89 -0.15
C GLU A 211 -8.54 17.47 0.94
N ILE A 212 -7.39 18.17 1.00
CA ILE A 212 -6.28 17.79 1.91
C ILE A 212 -6.75 17.76 3.36
N GLU A 213 -7.49 18.77 3.81
CA GLU A 213 -7.96 18.82 5.20
C GLU A 213 -8.91 17.66 5.51
N LEU A 214 -9.83 17.34 4.60
CA LEU A 214 -10.77 16.21 4.77
C LEU A 214 -10.03 14.87 4.85
N ILE A 215 -9.10 14.62 3.92
CA ILE A 215 -8.27 13.40 3.91
C ILE A 215 -7.53 13.27 5.23
N GLN A 216 -6.82 14.33 5.64
CA GLN A 216 -6.05 14.31 6.88
C GLN A 216 -6.94 14.13 8.10
N TRP A 217 -8.07 14.83 8.16
CA TRP A 217 -9.00 14.73 9.27
C TRP A 217 -9.55 13.32 9.41
N TYR A 218 -10.06 12.73 8.32
CA TYR A 218 -10.65 11.40 8.35
C TYR A 218 -9.64 10.33 8.78
N PHE A 219 -8.46 10.28 8.16
CA PHE A 219 -7.49 9.24 8.46
C PHE A 219 -6.84 9.39 9.84
N LYS A 220 -6.61 10.63 10.32
CA LYS A 220 -5.97 10.87 11.62
C LYS A 220 -6.94 10.83 12.79
N ASN A 221 -8.17 11.31 12.61
CA ASN A 221 -9.13 11.51 13.71
C ASN A 221 -10.31 10.55 13.69
N ASP A 222 -10.63 9.90 12.57
CA ASP A 222 -11.72 8.93 12.53
C ASP A 222 -11.18 7.51 12.36
N LEU A 223 -10.61 7.18 11.19
CA LEU A 223 -10.20 5.81 10.88
C LEU A 223 -9.15 5.28 11.86
N PHE A 224 -8.13 6.09 12.19
CA PHE A 224 -7.10 5.71 13.16
C PHE A 224 -7.67 5.48 14.56
N LEU A 225 -8.62 6.30 15.01
CA LEU A 225 -9.24 6.13 16.34
C LEU A 225 -10.12 4.88 16.39
N ARG A 226 -10.89 4.62 15.33
CA ARG A 226 -11.67 3.37 15.20
C ARG A 226 -10.75 2.15 15.19
N TRP A 227 -9.63 2.24 14.49
CA TRP A 227 -8.61 1.19 14.47
C TRP A 227 -8.03 0.93 15.86
N ALA A 228 -7.54 1.98 16.53
CA ALA A 228 -6.96 1.85 17.87
C ALA A 228 -7.98 1.26 18.86
N SER A 229 -9.23 1.75 18.84
CA SER A 229 -10.34 1.25 19.65
C SER A 229 -10.63 -0.22 19.38
N HIS A 230 -10.77 -0.62 18.11
CA HIS A 230 -11.02 -2.00 17.71
C HIS A 230 -9.90 -2.95 18.18
N ARG A 231 -8.65 -2.47 18.19
CA ARG A 231 -7.47 -3.24 18.61
C ARG A 231 -7.23 -3.22 20.12
N GLY A 232 -8.02 -2.48 20.88
CA GLY A 232 -7.78 -2.24 22.31
C GLY A 232 -6.44 -1.56 22.59
N LEU A 233 -5.91 -0.82 21.61
CA LEU A 233 -4.63 -0.14 21.72
C LEU A 233 -4.83 1.27 22.31
N PRO A 234 -3.97 1.71 23.25
CA PRO A 234 -4.00 3.09 23.71
C PRO A 234 -3.56 4.04 22.58
N THR A 235 -4.31 5.12 22.40
CA THR A 235 -4.01 6.14 21.38
C THR A 235 -3.14 7.24 21.96
N VAL A 236 -1.99 7.53 21.34
CA VAL A 236 -1.15 8.69 21.69
C VAL A 236 -1.19 9.70 20.56
N PHE A 237 -1.74 10.88 20.82
CA PHE A 237 -1.63 12.02 19.91
C PHE A 237 -0.22 12.61 20.06
N LYS A 238 0.58 12.57 18.99
CA LYS A 238 1.79 13.41 18.88
C LYS A 238 1.44 14.57 17.97
N GLU A 239 1.40 15.78 18.55
CA GLU A 239 1.33 17.05 17.82
C GLU A 239 2.64 17.37 17.11
#